data_AF-A0A382CUD5-F1
#
_entry.id   AF-A0A382CUD5-F1
#
_cell.length_a   1.000
_cell.length_b   1.000
_cell.length_c   1.000
_cell.angle_alpha   90.00
_cell.angle_beta   90.00
_cell.angle_gamma   90.00
#
_symmetry.space_group_name_H-M   'P 1'
#
loop_
_entity.id
_entity.type
_entity.pdbx_description
1 polymer ?
#
loop_
_entity_poly.entity_id
_entity_poly.type
_entity_poly.pdbx_seq_one_letter_code
_entity_poly.pdbx_strand_id
1 'polypeptide(L)' 'VKNLYYVAIEGVIGVGKTSLAHLLEERLNAKLVMEKFDENPFLAEFYLDPERYAFQTQLFFLL' A
#
# COMPACT_ATOMS: atom_id res chain seq x y z
N VAL A 1 6.89 -25.98 -12.93
CA VAL A 1 6.02 -25.03 -12.18
C VAL A 1 6.92 -23.96 -11.59
N LYS A 2 6.67 -22.67 -11.84
CA LYS A 2 7.44 -21.57 -11.23
C LYS A 2 6.90 -21.39 -9.81
N ASN A 3 7.73 -21.61 -8.79
CA ASN A 3 7.37 -21.24 -7.42
C ASN A 3 7.46 -19.72 -7.30
N LEU A 4 6.33 -19.08 -7.05
CA LEU A 4 6.24 -17.64 -6.78
C LEU A 4 6.29 -17.44 -5.28
N TYR A 5 7.27 -16.67 -4.81
CA TYR A 5 7.37 -16.24 -3.42
C TYR A 5 6.83 -14.82 -3.30
N TYR A 6 5.94 -14.60 -2.34
CA TYR A 6 5.34 -13.31 -2.05
C TYR A 6 5.78 -12.85 -0.66
N VAL A 7 6.10 -11.57 -0.55
CA VAL A 7 6.43 -10.90 0.71
C VAL A 7 5.54 -9.68 0.83
N ALA A 8 4.73 -9.62 1.88
CA ALA A 8 3.98 -8.43 2.26
C ALA A 8 4.78 -7.65 3.32
N ILE A 9 4.85 -6.32 3.16
CA ILE A 9 5.57 -5.44 4.09
C ILE A 9 4.54 -4.61 4.84
N GLU A 10 4.38 -4.89 6.13
CA GLU A 10 3.40 -4.24 7.01
C GLU A 10 4.06 -3.25 7.97
N GLY A 11 3.33 -2.20 8.36
CA GLY A 11 3.79 -1.22 9.34
C GLY A 11 3.05 0.11 9.29
N VAL A 12 3.22 0.92 10.35
CA VAL A 12 2.56 2.22 10.48
C VAL A 12 2.99 3.25 9.42
N ILE A 13 2.19 4.30 9.22
CA ILE A 13 2.52 5.40 8.30
C ILE A 13 3.84 6.06 8.74
N GLY A 14 4.74 6.33 7.80
CA GLY A 14 6.02 6.99 8.06
C GLY A 14 7.16 6.10 8.58
N VAL A 15 6.94 4.80 8.82
CA VAL A 15 7.99 3.90 9.38
C VAL A 15 9.09 3.48 8.38
N GLY A 16 8.95 3.83 7.10
CA GLY A 16 9.94 3.50 6.06
C GLY A 16 9.66 2.25 5.23
N LYS A 17 8.38 1.83 5.11
CA LYS A 17 7.98 0.66 4.30
C LYS A 17 8.44 0.75 2.84
N THR A 18 8.22 1.89 2.18
CA THR A 18 8.65 2.13 0.80
C THR A 18 10.15 1.98 0.63
N SER A 19 10.94 2.50 1.57
CA SER A 19 12.39 2.37 1.56
C SER A 19 12.82 0.90 1.70
N LEU A 20 12.21 0.15 2.61
CA LEU A 20 12.46 -1.28 2.76
C LEU A 20 12.07 -2.07 1.50
N ALA A 21 10.95 -1.72 0.88
CA ALA A 21 10.45 -2.39 -0.31
C ALA A 21 11.42 -2.27 -1.50
N HIS A 22 11.97 -1.07 -1.74
CA HIS A 22 13.02 -0.87 -2.75
C HIS A 22 14.31 -1.64 -2.45
N LEU A 23 14.75 -1.66 -1.18
CA LEU A 23 15.94 -2.44 -0.79
C LEU A 23 15.76 -3.95 -1.04
N LEU A 24 14.54 -4.48 -0.82
CA LEU A 24 14.22 -5.87 -1.07
C LEU A 24 14.06 -6.18 -2.56
N GLU A 25 13.46 -5.28 -3.33
CA GLU A 25 13.38 -5.34 -4.79
C GLU A 25 14.77 -5.54 -5.39
N GLU A 26 15.73 -4.66 -5.06
CA GLU A 26 17.11 -4.72 -5.55
C GLU A 26 17.83 -6.00 -5.12
N ARG A 27 17.74 -6.38 -3.84
CA ARG A 27 18.48 -7.53 -3.29
C ARG A 27 17.96 -8.87 -3.78
N LEU A 28 16.66 -8.99 -4.02
CA LEU A 28 16.01 -10.24 -4.42
C LEU A 28 15.74 -10.32 -5.91
N ASN A 29 16.00 -9.24 -6.66
CA ASN A 29 15.55 -9.08 -8.04
C ASN A 29 14.04 -9.40 -8.18
N ALA A 30 13.27 -8.93 -7.21
CA ALA A 30 11.84 -9.18 -7.10
C ALA A 30 11.05 -8.13 -7.87
N LYS A 31 9.80 -8.44 -8.23
CA LYS A 31 8.88 -7.43 -8.75
C LYS A 31 8.31 -6.63 -7.58
N LEU A 32 8.55 -5.32 -7.56
CA LEU A 32 7.90 -4.44 -6.60
C LEU A 32 6.44 -4.15 -6.99
N VAL A 33 5.56 -4.19 -5.99
CA VAL A 33 4.14 -3.82 -6.11
C VAL A 33 3.86 -2.81 -5.02
N MET A 34 3.61 -1.56 -5.42
CA MET A 34 3.36 -0.45 -4.50
C MET A 34 1.86 -0.21 -4.34
N GLU A 35 1.47 0.24 -3.14
CA GLU A 35 0.14 0.79 -2.88
C GLU A 35 -0.03 2.13 -3.64
N LYS A 36 -1.18 2.32 -4.28
CA LYS A 36 -1.55 3.51 -5.06
C LYS A 36 -2.48 4.43 -4.26
N PHE A 37 -2.05 4.82 -3.06
CA PHE A 37 -2.90 5.59 -2.14
C PHE A 37 -3.25 6.98 -2.66
N ASP A 38 -2.40 7.57 -3.50
CA ASP A 38 -2.58 8.85 -4.16
C ASP A 38 -3.67 8.82 -5.25
N GLU A 39 -4.00 7.63 -5.76
CA GLU A 39 -5.12 7.43 -6.70
C GLU A 39 -6.48 7.36 -5.99
N ASN A 40 -6.52 7.25 -4.66
CA ASN A 40 -7.76 7.11 -3.89
C ASN A 40 -8.52 8.46 -3.82
N PRO A 41 -9.67 8.61 -4.51
CA PRO A 41 -10.36 9.89 -4.62
C PRO A 41 -11.11 10.28 -3.35
N PHE A 42 -11.11 9.43 -2.31
CA PHE A 42 -11.79 9.68 -1.03
C PHE A 42 -10.81 9.90 0.11
N LEU A 43 -9.51 9.75 -0.12
CA LEU A 43 -8.52 9.76 0.95
C LEU A 43 -8.38 11.14 1.61
N ALA A 44 -8.45 12.21 0.83
CA ALA A 44 -8.37 13.58 1.36
C ALA A 44 -9.59 13.90 2.25
N GLU A 45 -10.78 13.51 1.79
CA GLU A 45 -12.05 13.70 2.48
C GLU A 45 -12.14 12.85 3.75
N PHE A 46 -11.56 11.65 3.74
CA PHE A 46 -11.44 10.81 4.94
C PHE A 46 -10.68 11.50 6.07
N TYR A 47 -9.61 12.26 5.76
CA TYR A 47 -8.89 13.01 6.80
C TYR A 47 -9.71 14.19 7.36
N LEU A 48 -10.78 14.62 6.69
CA LEU A 48 -11.68 15.68 7.14
C LEU A 48 -12.90 15.12 7.89
N ASP A 49 -13.49 14.03 7.42
CA ASP A 49 -14.68 13.38 8.00
C ASP A 49 -14.60 11.84 7.87
N PRO A 50 -13.92 11.16 8.81
CA PRO A 50 -13.75 9.71 8.75
C PRO A 50 -15.06 8.93 8.77
N GLU A 51 -16.07 9.38 9.54
CA GLU A 51 -17.34 8.65 9.69
C GLU A 51 -18.08 8.55 8.34
N ARG A 52 -17.99 9.59 7.52
CA ARG A 52 -18.67 9.65 6.23
C ARG A 52 -17.92 8.94 5.09
N TYR A 53 -16.58 8.97 5.10
CA TYR A 53 -15.77 8.54 3.95
C TYR A 53 -15.00 7.22 4.18
N ALA A 54 -14.91 6.71 5.42
CA ALA A 54 -14.13 5.51 5.73
C ALA A 54 -14.50 4.31 4.84
N PHE A 55 -15.79 4.07 4.59
CA PHE A 55 -16.22 2.92 3.80
C PHE A 55 -15.70 2.97 2.36
N GLN A 56 -15.85 4.11 1.68
CA GLN A 56 -15.44 4.31 0.29
C GLN A 56 -13.91 4.28 0.17
N THR A 57 -13.20 4.94 1.11
CA THR A 57 -11.74 4.93 1.17
C THR A 57 -11.21 3.51 1.33
N GLN A 58 -11.76 2.71 2.25
CA GLN A 58 -11.34 1.33 2.47
C GLN A 58 -11.73 0.40 1.31
N LEU A 59 -12.89 0.59 0.69
CA LEU A 59 -13.30 -0.19 -0.48
C LEU A 59 -12.36 0.05 -1.67
N PHE A 60 -11.91 1.29 -1.87
CA PHE A 60 -10.92 1.62 -2.91
C PHE A 60 -9.58 0.91 -2.67
N PHE A 61 -9.12 0.83 -1.42
CA PHE A 61 -7.87 0.11 -1.11
C PHE A 61 -7.94 -1.40 -1.35
N LEU A 62 -9.15 -1.97 -1.32
CA LEU A 62 -9.36 -3.41 -1.49
C LEU A 62 -9.51 -3.85 -2.95
N LEU A 63 -10.03 -2.97 -3.83
CA LEU A 63 -10.37 -3.27 -5.23
C LEU A 63 -9.23 -2.92 -6.19
#